data_AF-A0AAW0F145-F1
#
_entry.id   AF-A0AAW0F145-F1
#
_cell.length_a   1.000
_cell.length_b   1.000
_cell.length_c   1.000
_cell.angle_alpha   90.00
_cell.angle_beta   90.00
_cell.angle_gamma   90.00
#
_symmetry.space_group_name_H-M   'P 1'
#
loop_
_entity.id
_entity.type
_entity.pdbx_description
1 polymer ?
#
loop_
_entity_poly.entity_id
_entity_poly.type
_entity_poly.pdbx_seq_one_letter_code
_entity_poly.pdbx_strand_id
1 'polypeptide(L)'
;MSRVLCHLLLVAAVAAAVLVCTARAECDTQCKTCELGVCVGCNSGYRLDGQTCIACSTENCRECSAFGWCTLCEDGYRLSYSIDENSPIASPILKSTCRRTKEQKCPDTHCKSCVGGRCVACEDGYYLNRQTCIACLTENCRQCSDYGLCIWCEDGYRESYSIEVNETTGKPFLKGTCKSTA
;
A
#
# COMPACT_ATOMS: atom_id res chain seq x y z
N MET A 1 30.25 -16.69 1.67
CA MET A 1 31.53 -17.24 1.19
C MET A 1 32.63 -16.59 2.03
N SER A 2 33.17 -17.29 3.03
CA SER A 2 34.16 -16.71 3.94
C SER A 2 35.47 -16.45 3.21
N ARG A 3 35.93 -15.20 3.16
CA ARG A 3 37.25 -14.85 2.63
C ARG A 3 38.27 -14.97 3.75
N VAL A 4 39.24 -15.86 3.57
CA VAL A 4 40.38 -16.02 4.49
C VAL A 4 41.47 -15.05 4.04
N LEU A 5 41.73 -14.01 4.83
CA LEU A 5 42.92 -13.17 4.66
C LEU A 5 44.03 -13.76 5.53
N CYS A 6 45.14 -14.17 4.90
CA CYS A 6 46.36 -14.56 5.59
C CYS A 6 47.39 -13.44 5.44
N HIS A 7 47.96 -13.00 6.56
CA HIS A 7 49.12 -12.11 6.58
C HIS A 7 50.33 -12.86 7.15
N LEU A 8 51.49 -12.64 6.54
CA LEU A 8 52.77 -13.12 7.05
C LEU A 8 53.24 -12.16 8.14
N LEU A 9 53.27 -12.61 9.40
CA LEU A 9 53.82 -11.83 10.50
C LEU A 9 55.23 -12.33 10.80
N LEU A 10 56.21 -11.44 10.69
CA LEU A 10 57.60 -11.71 11.06
C LEU A 10 57.79 -11.47 12.55
N VAL A 11 58.05 -12.53 13.31
CA VAL A 11 58.37 -12.43 14.74
C VAL A 11 59.85 -12.18 14.88
N ALA A 12 60.22 -10.90 15.06
CA ALA A 12 61.61 -10.44 15.11
C ALA A 12 62.45 -11.13 16.20
N ALA A 13 61.84 -11.59 17.28
CA ALA A 13 62.52 -12.21 18.42
C ALA A 13 63.06 -13.63 18.13
N VAL A 14 62.51 -14.34 17.13
CA VAL A 14 62.87 -15.74 16.85
C VAL A 14 63.17 -16.00 15.37
N ALA A 15 63.29 -14.95 14.54
CA ALA A 15 63.53 -15.05 13.10
C ALA A 15 62.57 -16.04 12.40
N ALA A 16 61.33 -16.12 12.87
CA ALA A 16 60.30 -17.01 12.35
C ALA A 16 59.17 -16.19 11.69
N ALA A 17 58.70 -16.65 10.53
CA ALA A 17 57.52 -16.12 9.88
C ALA A 17 56.31 -16.98 10.27
N VAL A 18 55.31 -16.38 10.92
CA VAL A 18 54.06 -17.05 11.27
C VAL A 18 52.99 -16.61 10.27
N LEU A 19 52.40 -17.58 9.58
CA LEU A 19 51.24 -17.34 8.71
C LEU A 19 50.01 -17.22 9.62
N VAL A 20 49.52 -16.00 9.83
CA VAL A 20 48.31 -15.76 10.61
C VAL A 20 47.15 -15.54 9.65
N CYS A 21 46.17 -16.43 9.72
CA CYS A 21 44.97 -16.37 8.89
C CYS A 21 43.78 -16.01 9.78
N THR A 22 43.14 -14.87 9.51
CA THR A 22 41.89 -14.49 10.17
C THR A 22 40.73 -14.81 9.24
N ALA A 23 39.82 -15.69 9.68
CA ALA A 23 38.56 -15.91 9.00
C ALA A 23 37.62 -14.75 9.36
N ARG A 24 37.43 -13.80 8.45
CA ARG A 24 36.37 -12.81 8.60
C ARG A 24 35.08 -13.45 8.08
N ALA A 25 34.15 -13.74 8.98
CA ALA A 25 32.80 -14.11 8.60
C ALA A 25 32.13 -12.87 7.99
N GLU A 26 32.07 -12.82 6.67
CA GLU A 26 31.36 -11.79 5.93
C GLU A 26 29.87 -12.12 5.99
N CYS A 27 29.08 -11.20 6.54
CA CYS A 27 27.63 -11.36 6.57
C CYS A 27 27.03 -11.27 5.16
N ASP A 28 25.93 -12.00 4.97
CA ASP A 28 25.13 -11.99 3.76
C ASP A 28 24.73 -10.54 3.39
N THR A 29 24.67 -10.21 2.10
CA THR A 29 24.27 -8.87 1.63
C THR A 29 22.82 -8.55 1.98
N GLN A 30 21.99 -9.56 2.22
CA GLN A 30 20.61 -9.45 2.67
C GLN A 30 20.48 -9.38 4.19
N CYS A 31 21.61 -9.41 4.90
CA CYS A 31 21.67 -9.20 6.33
C CYS A 31 21.66 -7.71 6.68
N LYS A 32 20.68 -7.31 7.47
CA LYS A 32 20.55 -5.95 8.00
C LYS A 32 21.42 -5.73 9.23
N THR A 33 21.45 -6.72 10.12
CA THR A 33 22.18 -6.63 11.40
C THR A 33 23.11 -7.82 11.54
N CYS A 34 24.41 -7.53 11.64
CA CYS A 34 25.48 -8.52 11.67
C CYS A 34 26.28 -8.40 12.97
N GLU A 35 26.36 -9.49 13.74
CA GLU A 35 27.09 -9.55 15.00
C GLU A 35 28.13 -10.67 14.94
N LEU A 36 29.41 -10.30 15.06
CA LEU A 36 30.54 -11.25 15.02
C LEU A 36 30.52 -12.19 13.78
N GLY A 37 29.95 -11.71 12.67
CA GLY A 37 29.82 -12.46 11.43
C GLY A 37 28.60 -13.39 11.34
N VAL A 38 27.70 -13.32 12.31
CA VAL A 38 26.40 -14.00 12.31
C VAL A 38 25.30 -12.99 11.99
N CYS A 39 24.40 -13.35 11.07
CA CYS A 39 23.25 -12.51 10.79
C CYS A 39 22.18 -12.70 11.87
N VAL A 40 21.78 -11.60 12.51
CA VAL A 40 20.72 -11.59 13.54
C VAL A 40 19.46 -10.86 13.09
N GLY A 41 19.48 -10.21 11.93
CA GLY A 41 18.32 -9.57 11.33
C GLY A 41 18.48 -9.36 9.83
N CYS A 42 17.39 -9.53 9.08
CA CYS A 42 17.38 -9.46 7.61
C CYS A 42 16.81 -8.14 7.09
N ASN A 43 17.15 -7.81 5.84
CA ASN A 43 16.53 -6.70 5.11
C ASN A 43 15.05 -6.96 4.84
N SER A 44 14.30 -5.90 4.54
CA SER A 44 12.90 -6.01 4.11
C SER A 44 12.76 -6.97 2.94
N GLY A 45 11.75 -7.85 3.01
CA GLY A 45 11.53 -8.92 2.05
C GLY A 45 12.33 -10.20 2.28
N TYR A 46 13.08 -10.28 3.37
CA TYR A 46 13.84 -11.47 3.78
C TYR A 46 13.52 -11.88 5.22
N ARG A 47 13.57 -13.18 5.48
CA ARG A 47 13.47 -13.76 6.83
C ARG A 47 14.75 -14.47 7.20
N LEU A 48 15.02 -14.54 8.51
CA LEU A 48 16.14 -15.28 9.04
C LEU A 48 15.83 -16.77 9.06
N ASP A 49 16.67 -17.57 8.41
CA ASP A 49 16.66 -19.03 8.45
C ASP A 49 18.03 -19.49 8.95
N GLY A 50 18.10 -19.83 10.24
CA GLY A 50 19.36 -20.06 10.93
C GLY A 50 20.21 -18.79 10.99
N GLN A 51 21.25 -18.71 10.14
CA GLN A 51 22.17 -17.57 10.06
C GLN A 51 22.13 -16.87 8.70
N THR A 52 21.21 -17.28 7.83
CA THR A 52 21.12 -16.81 6.44
C THR A 52 19.78 -16.12 6.23
N CYS A 53 19.77 -15.09 5.39
CA CYS A 53 18.55 -14.40 5.02
C CYS A 53 17.96 -15.00 3.74
N ILE A 54 16.75 -15.53 3.82
CA ILE A 54 16.04 -16.12 2.68
C ILE A 54 14.88 -15.22 2.30
N ALA A 55 14.71 -15.00 0.99
CA ALA A 55 13.64 -14.17 0.47
C ALA A 55 12.26 -14.72 0.87
N CYS A 56 11.31 -13.81 1.11
CA CYS A 56 9.90 -14.14 1.28
C CYS A 56 9.33 -14.75 -0.01
N SER A 57 8.38 -15.69 0.14
CA SER A 57 7.79 -16.41 -1.00
C SER A 57 6.84 -15.54 -1.86
N THR A 58 6.49 -14.37 -1.34
CA THR A 58 5.52 -13.43 -1.95
C THR A 58 6.27 -12.17 -2.39
N GLU A 59 6.11 -11.78 -3.65
CA GLU A 59 6.62 -10.49 -4.14
C GLU A 59 5.97 -9.31 -3.41
N ASN A 60 6.71 -8.21 -3.25
CA ASN A 60 6.26 -6.99 -2.55
C ASN A 60 5.86 -7.25 -1.09
N CYS A 61 6.44 -8.29 -0.50
CA CYS A 61 6.32 -8.60 0.90
C CYS A 61 7.45 -7.93 1.69
N ARG A 62 7.10 -7.19 2.74
CA ARG A 62 8.05 -6.57 3.66
C ARG A 62 8.51 -7.53 4.75
N GLU A 63 7.56 -8.27 5.33
CA GLU A 63 7.81 -9.24 6.40
C GLU A 63 7.06 -10.53 6.12
N CYS A 64 7.70 -11.66 6.37
CA CYS A 64 7.10 -12.97 6.25
C CYS A 64 7.38 -13.86 7.47
N SER A 65 6.47 -14.79 7.73
CA SER A 65 6.60 -15.85 8.73
C SER A 65 7.79 -16.78 8.45
N ALA A 66 8.13 -17.62 9.43
CA ALA A 66 9.18 -18.66 9.27
C ALA A 66 8.97 -19.56 8.05
N PHE A 67 7.71 -19.80 7.65
CA PHE A 67 7.34 -20.60 6.49
C PHE A 67 7.37 -19.81 5.15
N GLY A 68 7.69 -18.51 5.17
CA GLY A 68 7.75 -17.65 3.99
C GLY A 68 6.43 -16.97 3.61
N TRP A 69 5.33 -17.21 4.36
CA TRP A 69 4.06 -16.50 4.17
C TRP A 69 4.19 -15.04 4.56
N CYS A 70 3.76 -14.14 3.69
CA CYS A 70 3.74 -12.72 3.95
C CYS A 70 2.78 -12.35 5.09
N THR A 71 3.28 -11.57 6.04
CA THR A 71 2.53 -11.01 7.16
C THR A 71 2.40 -9.50 7.05
N LEU A 72 3.29 -8.85 6.30
CA LEU A 72 3.23 -7.42 6.02
C LEU A 72 3.72 -7.14 4.59
N CYS A 73 2.93 -6.40 3.81
CA CYS A 73 3.31 -5.98 2.46
C CYS A 73 4.11 -4.67 2.49
N GLU A 74 4.84 -4.40 1.41
CA GLU A 74 5.46 -3.09 1.19
C GLU A 74 4.42 -1.97 1.07
N ASP A 75 4.86 -0.73 1.26
CA ASP A 75 3.96 0.43 1.14
C ASP A 75 3.32 0.47 -0.25
N GLY A 76 2.02 0.75 -0.31
CA GLY A 76 1.24 0.71 -1.55
C GLY A 76 0.79 -0.69 -1.98
N TYR A 77 0.87 -1.68 -1.08
CA TYR A 77 0.34 -3.03 -1.28
C TYR A 77 -0.55 -3.45 -0.10
N ARG A 78 -1.57 -4.27 -0.38
CA ARG A 78 -2.46 -4.84 0.63
C ARG A 78 -2.33 -6.35 0.68
N LEU A 79 -2.24 -6.86 1.90
CA LEU A 79 -2.17 -8.30 2.17
C LEU A 79 -3.51 -8.96 1.88
N SER A 80 -3.48 -10.06 1.12
CA SER A 80 -4.63 -10.89 0.80
C SER A 80 -4.26 -12.35 0.94
N TYR A 81 -5.20 -13.17 1.40
CA TYR A 81 -5.03 -14.61 1.51
C TYR A 81 -5.95 -15.31 0.52
N SER A 82 -5.43 -16.34 -0.14
CA SER A 82 -6.20 -17.21 -1.04
C SER A 82 -5.89 -18.66 -0.73
N ILE A 83 -6.91 -19.51 -0.82
CA ILE A 83 -6.72 -20.96 -0.76
C ILE A 83 -6.30 -21.40 -2.16
N ASP A 84 -5.14 -22.06 -2.27
CA ASP A 84 -4.73 -22.68 -3.54
C ASP A 84 -5.35 -24.09 -3.62
N GLU A 85 -6.43 -24.22 -4.39
CA GLU A 85 -7.18 -25.47 -4.57
C GLU A 85 -6.43 -26.51 -5.43
N ASN A 86 -5.32 -26.13 -6.08
CA ASN A 86 -4.46 -27.02 -6.86
C ASN A 86 -3.19 -27.42 -6.10
N SER A 87 -3.16 -27.25 -4.77
CA SER A 87 -2.03 -27.66 -3.95
C SER A 87 -1.83 -29.19 -4.04
N PRO A 88 -0.62 -29.68 -4.37
CA PRO A 88 -0.31 -31.11 -4.48
C PRO A 88 -0.27 -31.85 -3.13
N ILE A 89 -0.58 -31.16 -2.02
CA ILE A 89 -0.60 -31.70 -0.65
C ILE A 89 -2.04 -31.60 -0.13
N ALA A 90 -2.53 -32.63 0.56
CA ALA A 90 -3.92 -32.80 1.01
C ALA A 90 -4.37 -31.82 2.12
N SER A 91 -3.92 -30.58 2.12
CA SER A 91 -4.37 -29.52 3.01
C SER A 91 -4.40 -28.18 2.28
N PRO A 92 -5.45 -27.35 2.47
CA PRO A 92 -5.55 -26.04 1.86
C PRO A 92 -4.36 -25.18 2.30
N ILE A 93 -3.52 -24.80 1.34
CA ILE A 93 -2.43 -23.88 1.61
C ILE A 93 -3.01 -22.46 1.62
N LEU A 94 -2.89 -21.79 2.76
CA LEU A 94 -3.18 -20.37 2.89
C LEU A 94 -2.06 -19.58 2.20
N LYS A 95 -2.25 -19.24 0.92
CA LYS A 95 -1.28 -18.45 0.16
C LYS A 95 -1.49 -16.96 0.41
N SER A 96 -0.49 -16.32 0.99
CA SER A 96 -0.43 -14.86 1.13
C SER A 96 0.02 -14.21 -0.19
N THR A 97 -0.67 -13.17 -0.61
CA THR A 97 -0.31 -12.34 -1.76
C THR A 97 -0.35 -10.87 -1.37
N CYS A 98 0.63 -10.11 -1.85
CA CYS A 98 0.62 -8.65 -1.74
C CYS A 98 0.14 -8.09 -3.07
N ARG A 99 -1.09 -7.61 -3.09
CA ARG A 99 -1.64 -6.98 -4.28
C ARG A 99 -1.40 -5.49 -4.17
N ARG A 100 -0.87 -4.86 -5.23
CA ARG A 100 -0.79 -3.40 -5.30
C ARG A 100 -2.13 -2.84 -4.88
N THR A 101 -2.13 -1.90 -3.94
CA THR A 101 -3.15 -0.85 -3.94
C THR A 101 -2.82 0.01 -5.15
N LYS A 102 -3.02 -0.55 -6.35
CA LYS A 102 -3.34 0.29 -7.49
C LYS A 102 -4.47 1.13 -6.93
N GLU A 103 -4.41 2.45 -7.03
CA GLU A 103 -5.63 3.23 -7.10
C GLU A 103 -6.55 2.42 -7.99
N GLN A 104 -7.52 1.74 -7.37
CA GLN A 104 -8.31 0.79 -8.10
C GLN A 104 -9.00 1.71 -9.08
N LYS A 105 -8.61 1.69 -10.35
CA LYS A 105 -9.15 2.62 -11.33
C LYS A 105 -10.63 2.32 -11.34
N CYS A 106 -11.38 3.19 -10.68
CA CYS A 106 -12.78 2.97 -10.51
C CYS A 106 -13.38 3.01 -11.93
N PRO A 107 -14.36 2.16 -12.22
CA PRO A 107 -14.96 2.14 -13.56
C PRO A 107 -15.50 3.53 -13.95
N ASP A 108 -15.95 4.28 -12.96
CA ASP A 108 -16.39 5.66 -13.08
C ASP A 108 -15.20 6.64 -13.02
N THR A 109 -15.21 7.62 -13.92
CA THR A 109 -14.11 8.58 -14.12
C THR A 109 -14.03 9.65 -13.03
N HIS A 110 -15.15 9.90 -12.33
CA HIS A 110 -15.26 10.89 -11.24
C HIS A 110 -15.32 10.23 -9.86
N CYS A 111 -14.94 8.96 -9.79
CA CYS A 111 -14.93 8.21 -8.55
C CYS A 111 -13.56 8.30 -7.87
N LYS A 112 -13.54 8.97 -6.72
CA LYS A 112 -12.37 9.17 -5.87
C LYS A 112 -11.91 7.88 -5.18
N SER A 113 -12.85 6.98 -4.81
CA SER A 113 -12.50 5.69 -4.21
C SER A 113 -13.54 4.61 -4.45
N CYS A 114 -13.10 3.36 -4.60
CA CYS A 114 -13.95 2.21 -4.82
C CYS A 114 -13.50 0.97 -4.03
N VAL A 115 -14.47 0.11 -3.68
CA VAL A 115 -14.27 -1.17 -2.99
C VAL A 115 -14.81 -2.28 -3.87
N GLY A 116 -13.98 -3.27 -4.22
CA GLY A 116 -14.40 -4.38 -5.08
C GLY A 116 -14.89 -3.93 -6.47
N GLY A 117 -14.36 -2.81 -6.97
CA GLY A 117 -14.77 -2.22 -8.25
C GLY A 117 -16.05 -1.37 -8.21
N ARG A 118 -16.65 -1.17 -7.02
CA ARG A 118 -17.84 -0.33 -6.85
C ARG A 118 -17.46 1.01 -6.23
N CYS A 119 -17.92 2.12 -6.81
CA CYS A 119 -17.63 3.43 -6.26
C CYS A 119 -18.27 3.61 -4.88
N VAL A 120 -17.49 4.12 -3.92
CA VAL A 120 -17.95 4.42 -2.55
C VAL A 120 -17.73 5.88 -2.16
N ALA A 121 -16.94 6.64 -2.92
CA ALA A 121 -16.83 8.09 -2.77
C ALA A 121 -16.49 8.76 -4.10
N CYS A 122 -17.12 9.91 -4.37
CA CYS A 122 -16.91 10.71 -5.56
C CYS A 122 -15.93 11.87 -5.35
N GLU A 123 -15.46 12.44 -6.44
CA GLU A 123 -14.71 13.70 -6.44
C GLU A 123 -15.61 14.88 -6.03
N ASP A 124 -14.98 16.00 -5.64
CA ASP A 124 -15.70 17.23 -5.34
C ASP A 124 -16.49 17.69 -6.58
N GLY A 125 -17.72 18.19 -6.37
CA GLY A 125 -18.66 18.50 -7.44
C GLY A 125 -19.49 17.32 -7.94
N TYR A 126 -19.33 16.13 -7.34
CA TYR A 126 -20.11 14.92 -7.67
C TYR A 126 -20.72 14.28 -6.42
N TYR A 127 -21.92 13.73 -6.56
CA TYR A 127 -22.55 12.89 -5.53
C TYR A 127 -22.68 11.44 -5.98
N LEU A 128 -22.70 10.54 -5.01
CA LEU A 128 -22.77 9.10 -5.25
C LEU A 128 -24.23 8.68 -5.44
N ASN A 129 -24.57 8.18 -6.63
CA ASN A 129 -25.86 7.56 -6.90
C ASN A 129 -25.67 6.17 -7.48
N ARG A 130 -26.09 5.13 -6.75
CA ARG A 130 -26.02 3.73 -7.18
C ARG A 130 -24.65 3.32 -7.75
N GLN A 131 -23.55 3.74 -7.11
CA GLN A 131 -22.16 3.44 -7.48
C GLN A 131 -21.64 4.22 -8.70
N THR A 132 -22.39 5.22 -9.18
CA THR A 132 -22.00 6.16 -10.23
C THR A 132 -21.88 7.55 -9.63
N CYS A 133 -20.90 8.31 -10.07
CA CYS A 133 -20.71 9.69 -9.65
C CYS A 133 -21.44 10.62 -10.62
N ILE A 134 -22.39 11.38 -10.10
CA ILE A 134 -23.22 12.30 -10.88
C ILE A 134 -22.87 13.72 -10.47
N ALA A 135 -22.67 14.60 -11.46
CA ALA A 135 -22.34 15.99 -11.20
C ALA A 135 -23.45 16.70 -10.40
N CYS A 136 -23.05 17.61 -9.51
CA CYS A 136 -23.98 18.48 -8.81
C CYS A 136 -24.76 19.37 -9.79
N LEU A 137 -26.01 19.70 -9.45
CA LEU A 137 -26.88 20.51 -10.32
C LEU A 137 -26.49 21.99 -10.34
N THR A 138 -25.75 22.42 -9.32
CA THR A 138 -25.41 23.82 -9.07
C THR A 138 -23.95 24.05 -9.40
N GLU A 139 -23.65 25.07 -10.19
CA GLU A 139 -22.28 25.51 -10.45
C GLU A 139 -21.58 26.02 -9.18
N ASN A 140 -20.26 25.87 -9.12
CA ASN A 140 -19.44 26.23 -7.95
C ASN A 140 -19.86 25.50 -6.66
N CYS A 141 -20.45 24.33 -6.81
CA CYS A 141 -20.84 23.46 -5.71
C CYS A 141 -19.76 22.43 -5.45
N ARG A 142 -19.17 22.44 -4.25
CA ARG A 142 -18.16 21.46 -3.83
C ARG A 142 -18.79 20.15 -3.39
N GLN A 143 -19.92 20.20 -2.68
CA GLN A 143 -20.66 19.02 -2.24
C GLN A 143 -22.16 19.21 -2.40
N CYS A 144 -22.82 18.18 -2.92
CA CYS A 144 -24.26 18.11 -3.02
C CYS A 144 -24.81 16.82 -2.40
N SER A 145 -26.09 16.86 -2.01
CA SER A 145 -26.83 15.71 -1.53
C SER A 145 -27.05 14.64 -2.62
N ASP A 146 -27.60 13.50 -2.22
CA ASP A 146 -27.93 12.35 -3.10
C ASP A 146 -28.96 12.66 -4.21
N TYR A 147 -29.48 13.89 -4.26
CA TYR A 147 -30.37 14.39 -5.31
C TYR A 147 -29.80 15.62 -6.05
N GLY A 148 -28.51 15.91 -5.88
CA GLY A 148 -27.81 16.99 -6.57
C GLY A 148 -27.99 18.38 -5.97
N LEU A 149 -28.73 18.52 -4.85
CA LEU A 149 -28.88 19.79 -4.14
C LEU A 149 -27.57 20.19 -3.45
N CYS A 150 -27.05 21.39 -3.76
CA CYS A 150 -25.81 21.87 -3.16
C CYS A 150 -25.93 22.09 -1.65
N ILE A 151 -25.01 21.49 -0.90
CA ILE A 151 -24.90 21.67 0.54
C ILE A 151 -23.70 22.53 0.91
N TRP A 152 -22.56 22.41 0.20
CA TRP A 152 -21.36 23.23 0.41
C TRP A 152 -20.84 23.79 -0.91
N CYS A 153 -20.51 25.08 -0.91
CA CYS A 153 -19.96 25.77 -2.07
C CYS A 153 -18.42 25.73 -2.12
N GLU A 154 -17.87 26.03 -3.29
CA GLU A 154 -16.44 26.32 -3.45
C GLU A 154 -16.04 27.61 -2.73
N ASP A 155 -14.74 27.79 -2.51
CA ASP A 155 -14.22 28.97 -1.81
C ASP A 155 -14.52 30.24 -2.62
N GLY A 156 -14.99 31.29 -1.94
CA GLY A 156 -15.45 32.54 -2.59
C GLY A 156 -16.94 32.56 -2.95
N TYR A 157 -17.70 31.51 -2.60
CA TYR A 157 -19.14 31.45 -2.78
C TYR A 157 -19.87 31.17 -1.46
N ARG A 158 -21.11 31.65 -1.33
CA ARG A 158 -22.00 31.42 -0.19
C ARG A 158 -23.27 30.69 -0.62
N GLU A 159 -23.74 29.78 0.22
CA GLU A 159 -24.98 29.04 0.04
C GLU A 159 -26.20 29.97 0.10
N SER A 160 -27.10 29.83 -0.87
CA SER A 160 -28.36 30.53 -0.95
C SER A 160 -29.47 29.56 -1.35
N TYR A 161 -30.46 29.40 -0.49
CA TYR A 161 -31.58 28.48 -0.70
C TYR A 161 -32.86 29.22 -1.09
N SER A 162 -33.59 28.71 -2.08
CA SER A 162 -34.89 29.21 -2.50
C SER A 162 -35.86 28.06 -2.77
N ILE A 163 -37.15 28.28 -2.55
CA ILE A 163 -38.20 27.35 -2.96
C ILE A 163 -38.59 27.72 -4.40
N GLU A 164 -38.44 26.79 -5.33
CA GLU A 164 -38.86 26.94 -6.73
C GLU A 164 -39.94 25.92 -7.06
N VAL A 165 -40.71 26.16 -8.12
CA VAL A 165 -41.77 25.25 -8.57
C VAL A 165 -41.29 24.53 -9.82
N ASN A 166 -41.34 23.20 -9.81
CA ASN A 166 -40.98 22.41 -10.97
C ASN A 166 -42.05 22.61 -12.07
N GLU A 167 -41.66 23.16 -13.22
CA GLU A 167 -42.59 23.54 -14.29
C GLU A 167 -43.37 22.36 -14.89
N THR A 168 -42.82 21.14 -14.81
CA THR A 168 -43.45 19.94 -15.35
C THR A 168 -44.45 19.30 -14.38
N THR A 169 -44.19 19.39 -13.07
CA THR A 169 -44.98 18.69 -12.04
C THR A 169 -45.81 19.62 -11.17
N GLY A 170 -45.57 20.94 -11.24
CA GLY A 170 -46.20 21.95 -10.37
C GLY A 170 -45.81 21.83 -8.89
N LYS A 171 -44.87 20.95 -8.54
CA LYS A 171 -44.48 20.70 -7.15
C LYS A 171 -43.38 21.66 -6.70
N PRO A 172 -43.47 22.24 -5.49
CA PRO A 172 -42.37 23.00 -4.92
C PRO A 172 -41.18 22.09 -4.61
N PHE A 173 -39.97 22.58 -4.86
CA PHE A 173 -38.73 21.94 -4.49
C PHE A 173 -37.73 22.97 -3.94
N LEU A 174 -36.81 22.51 -3.11
CA LEU A 174 -35.73 23.35 -2.58
C LEU A 174 -34.60 23.40 -3.61
N LYS A 175 -34.19 24.61 -4.01
CA LYS A 175 -33.00 24.84 -4.82
C LYS A 175 -31.92 25.48 -3.97
N GLY A 176 -30.70 24.96 -4.10
CA GLY A 176 -29.51 25.46 -3.44
C GLY A 176 -28.60 26.05 -4.50
N THR A 177 -28.23 27.32 -4.34
CA THR A 177 -27.36 28.05 -5.27
C THR A 177 -26.12 28.53 -4.52
N CYS A 178 -24.99 28.58 -5.23
CA CYS A 178 -23.74 29.16 -4.74
C CYS A 178 -23.57 30.55 -5.34
N LYS A 179 -23.67 31.59 -4.51
CA LYS A 179 -23.55 32.99 -4.95
C LYS A 179 -22.17 33.53 -4.59
N SER A 180 -21.53 34.20 -5.55
CA SER A 180 -20.23 34.84 -5.34
C SER A 180 -20.30 35.84 -4.19
N THR A 181 -19.26 35.88 -3.37
CA THR A 181 -19.12 36.83 -2.25
C THR A 181 -18.37 38.10 -2.63
N ALA A 182 -18.22 38.37 -3.94
CA ALA A 182 -17.57 39.59 -4.47
C ALA A 182 -18.34 40.87 -4.12
#